data_AF-A0A3D9MLZ2-F1
#
_entry.id   AF-A0A3D9MLZ2-F1
#
_cell.length_a   1.000
_cell.length_b   1.000
_cell.length_c   1.000
_cell.angle_alpha   90.00
_cell.angle_beta   90.00
_cell.angle_gamma   90.00
#
_symmetry.space_group_name_H-M   'P 1'
#
loop_
_entity.id
_entity.type
_entity.pdbx_description
1 polymer ?
#
loop_
_entity_poly.entity_id
_entity_poly.type
_entity_poly.pdbx_seq_one_letter_code
_entity_poly.pdbx_strand_id
1 'polypeptide(L)'
;MWSRVRRAGIVTALALPCSLIVVQSAHAGLGGAPMTPPTGASVSSRTVQPGNSAVNAAQSVMRSASNAGSSATASTSYTVRETALGNGTVVREYLASDGTVFGIAWRGPQMPDLNDLLGSYFPQYVAGVKAVRAARGGGRGPVAVDQSGLVVRSGGHMGSFNGQAWLPPALPAGVSGSDIQ
;
A
#
# COMPACT_ATOMS: atom_id res chain seq x y z
N MET A 1 53.60 39.31 -48.84
CA MET A 1 52.41 39.92 -49.47
C MET A 1 51.29 38.89 -49.49
N TRP A 2 50.08 39.33 -49.14
CA TRP A 2 48.77 38.66 -49.15
C TRP A 2 48.39 37.54 -48.15
N SER A 3 47.53 37.97 -47.21
CA SER A 3 46.42 37.26 -46.56
C SER A 3 45.53 36.45 -47.53
N ARG A 4 44.78 35.46 -46.98
CA ARG A 4 43.28 35.35 -46.91
C ARG A 4 42.88 34.16 -46.02
N VAL A 5 42.26 34.36 -44.85
CA VAL A 5 40.80 34.47 -44.55
C VAL A 5 40.04 33.12 -44.42
N ARG A 6 39.73 32.79 -43.16
CA ARG A 6 38.48 32.27 -42.55
C ARG A 6 37.71 31.11 -43.21
N ARG A 7 37.39 30.10 -42.38
CA ARG A 7 36.00 29.82 -41.96
C ARG A 7 35.94 28.95 -40.69
N ALA A 8 35.25 29.48 -39.68
CA ALA A 8 34.86 28.78 -38.47
C ALA A 8 33.66 27.88 -38.78
N GLY A 9 33.73 26.61 -38.38
CA GLY A 9 32.57 25.74 -38.25
C GLY A 9 32.34 25.51 -36.76
N ILE A 10 31.40 26.24 -36.17
CA ILE A 10 30.95 25.97 -34.79
C ILE A 10 30.10 24.70 -34.85
N VAL A 11 30.61 23.64 -34.23
CA VAL A 11 29.90 22.38 -33.98
C VAL A 11 28.88 22.67 -32.88
N THR A 12 27.62 22.84 -33.25
CA THR A 12 26.52 22.92 -32.27
C THR A 12 25.91 21.53 -32.15
N ALA A 13 26.49 20.71 -31.27
CA ALA A 13 25.91 19.45 -30.86
C ALA A 13 24.74 19.74 -29.91
N LEU A 14 23.51 19.69 -30.43
CA LEU A 14 22.29 19.84 -29.65
C LEU A 14 22.04 18.50 -28.94
N ALA A 15 22.71 18.31 -27.81
CA ALA A 15 22.46 17.19 -26.91
C ALA A 15 21.09 17.41 -26.28
N LEU A 16 20.04 16.82 -26.88
CA LEU A 16 18.77 16.60 -26.21
C LEU A 16 19.06 15.69 -25.01
N PRO A 17 18.91 16.15 -23.76
CA PRO A 17 18.83 15.21 -22.65
C PRO A 17 17.53 14.44 -22.88
N CYS A 18 17.66 13.23 -23.40
CA CYS A 18 16.60 12.24 -23.35
C CYS A 18 16.39 11.95 -21.85
N SER A 19 15.54 12.74 -21.21
CA SER A 19 15.04 12.47 -19.87
C SER A 19 14.49 11.06 -19.94
N LEU A 20 15.20 10.12 -19.33
CA LEU A 20 14.72 8.78 -19.12
C LEU A 20 13.49 8.93 -18.22
N ILE A 21 12.32 9.06 -18.85
CA ILE A 21 11.06 8.76 -18.22
C ILE A 21 11.20 7.30 -17.88
N VAL A 22 11.63 7.01 -16.66
CA VAL A 22 11.36 5.73 -16.05
C VAL A 22 9.84 5.64 -16.09
N VAL A 23 9.32 4.90 -17.06
CA VAL A 23 7.95 4.42 -17.02
C VAL A 23 7.95 3.54 -15.80
N GLN A 24 7.66 4.14 -14.63
CA GLN A 24 7.35 3.40 -13.44
C GLN A 24 6.18 2.54 -13.85
N SER A 25 6.43 1.25 -14.07
CA SER A 25 5.41 0.27 -14.35
C SER A 25 4.32 0.51 -13.32
N ALA A 26 3.15 0.93 -13.78
CA ALA A 26 2.00 1.35 -12.97
C ALA A 26 1.34 0.13 -12.32
N HIS A 27 2.14 -0.67 -11.61
CA HIS A 27 1.70 -1.80 -10.81
C HIS A 27 1.55 -1.22 -9.42
N ALA A 28 0.40 -0.62 -9.25
CA ALA A 28 0.07 0.14 -8.09
C ALA A 28 -0.53 -0.86 -7.07
N GLY A 29 0.20 -1.05 -5.99
CA GLY A 29 0.03 -2.17 -5.09
C GLY A 29 0.92 -2.04 -3.86
N LEU A 30 0.87 -3.07 -3.03
CA LEU A 30 1.56 -3.11 -1.75
C LEU A 30 3.06 -2.82 -1.91
N GLY A 31 3.57 -1.83 -1.17
CA GLY A 31 4.95 -1.34 -1.23
C GLY A 31 5.22 -0.25 -2.27
N GLY A 32 4.22 0.18 -3.03
CA GLY A 32 4.35 1.21 -4.07
C GLY A 32 3.25 2.28 -4.00
N ALA A 33 2.96 2.89 -5.16
CA ALA A 33 1.88 3.87 -5.28
C ALA A 33 0.49 3.21 -5.21
N PRO A 34 -0.56 3.95 -4.83
CA PRO A 34 -1.93 3.42 -4.73
C PRO A 34 -2.52 3.09 -6.09
N MET A 35 -3.38 2.07 -6.14
CA MET A 35 -3.93 1.51 -7.36
C MET A 35 -4.64 2.56 -8.22
N THR A 36 -4.51 2.39 -9.53
CA THR A 36 -5.31 3.17 -10.48
C THR A 36 -6.72 2.58 -10.48
N PRO A 37 -7.76 3.34 -10.11
CA PRO A 37 -9.12 2.83 -10.07
C PRO A 37 -9.55 2.41 -11.49
N PRO A 38 -10.17 1.23 -11.66
CA PRO A 38 -10.73 0.86 -12.94
C PRO A 38 -11.92 1.77 -13.29
N THR A 39 -12.29 1.76 -14.58
CA THR A 39 -13.42 2.56 -15.07
C THR A 39 -14.70 2.19 -14.33
N GLY A 40 -15.43 3.20 -13.86
CA GLY A 40 -16.68 3.01 -13.12
C GLY A 40 -16.52 2.68 -11.63
N ALA A 41 -15.29 2.63 -11.11
CA ALA A 41 -15.06 2.55 -9.67
C ALA A 41 -15.26 3.91 -8.98
N SER A 42 -15.75 3.90 -7.74
CA SER A 42 -15.82 5.09 -6.89
C SER A 42 -14.70 5.07 -5.86
N VAL A 43 -14.05 6.22 -5.64
CA VAL A 43 -12.93 6.36 -4.68
C VAL A 43 -13.29 7.35 -3.58
N SER A 44 -12.95 7.00 -2.35
CA SER A 44 -13.00 7.88 -1.18
C SER A 44 -11.68 7.82 -0.43
N SER A 45 -11.30 8.89 0.27
CA SER A 45 -10.08 8.91 1.09
C SER A 45 -10.32 9.57 2.44
N ARG A 46 -9.65 9.05 3.48
CA ARG A 46 -9.70 9.59 4.84
C ARG A 46 -8.35 9.45 5.53
N THR A 47 -7.89 10.52 6.16
CA THR A 47 -6.74 10.48 7.05
C THR A 47 -7.13 9.91 8.43
N VAL A 48 -6.34 8.96 8.92
CA VAL A 48 -6.49 8.31 10.22
C VAL A 48 -5.29 8.70 11.08
N GLN A 49 -5.56 9.14 12.30
CA GLN A 49 -4.55 9.35 13.32
C GLN A 49 -4.74 8.28 14.40
N PRO A 50 -3.91 7.22 14.44
CA PRO A 50 -3.95 6.24 15.51
C PRO A 50 -3.70 6.96 16.84
N GLY A 51 -4.28 6.51 17.96
CA GLY A 51 -4.00 7.10 19.28
C GLY A 51 -4.79 8.36 19.67
N ASN A 52 -5.45 9.06 18.74
CA ASN A 52 -6.23 10.25 19.10
C ASN A 52 -7.56 9.96 19.84
N SER A 53 -8.07 8.73 19.76
CA SER A 53 -9.28 8.34 20.49
C SER A 53 -9.02 8.29 22.00
N ALA A 54 -7.81 7.90 22.41
CA ALA A 54 -7.42 7.86 23.82
C ALA A 54 -7.16 9.26 24.38
N VAL A 55 -6.55 10.17 23.61
CA VAL A 55 -6.31 11.55 24.09
C VAL A 55 -7.59 12.37 24.21
N ASN A 56 -8.59 12.16 23.33
CA ASN A 56 -9.90 12.82 23.48
C ASN A 56 -10.72 12.26 24.67
N ALA A 57 -10.71 10.94 24.86
CA ALA A 57 -11.35 10.30 26.02
C ALA A 57 -10.61 10.63 27.34
N ALA A 58 -9.29 10.78 27.29
CA ALA A 58 -8.52 11.22 28.42
C ALA A 58 -8.68 12.74 28.66
N GLN A 59 -8.86 13.59 27.63
CA GLN A 59 -9.14 15.02 27.81
C GLN A 59 -10.53 15.30 28.42
N SER A 60 -11.49 14.38 28.29
CA SER A 60 -12.76 14.49 29.03
C SER A 60 -12.63 14.05 30.50
N VAL A 61 -11.63 13.21 30.84
CA VAL A 61 -11.34 12.75 32.22
C VAL A 61 -10.27 13.59 32.93
N MET A 62 -9.31 14.17 32.20
CA MET A 62 -8.14 14.90 32.72
C MET A 62 -8.41 16.37 33.06
N ARG A 63 -9.67 16.82 33.08
CA ARG A 63 -10.03 18.03 33.84
C ARG A 63 -10.00 17.79 35.36
N SER A 64 -9.67 16.58 35.82
CA SER A 64 -9.67 16.22 37.24
C SER A 64 -8.38 15.61 37.80
N ALA A 65 -7.30 15.43 37.03
CA ALA A 65 -6.04 14.95 37.63
C ALA A 65 -4.79 15.41 36.86
N SER A 66 -3.93 16.10 37.59
CA SER A 66 -2.61 16.61 37.22
C SER A 66 -1.62 15.51 36.79
N ASN A 67 -0.83 15.82 35.77
CA ASN A 67 0.50 15.29 35.43
C ASN A 67 0.81 13.83 35.86
N ALA A 68 0.54 12.88 34.96
CA ALA A 68 1.31 11.67 34.84
C ALA A 68 1.84 11.58 33.41
N GLY A 69 3.16 11.68 33.25
CA GLY A 69 3.85 11.62 31.96
C GLY A 69 3.73 10.24 31.32
N SER A 70 2.64 10.00 30.60
CA SER A 70 2.61 8.93 29.61
C SER A 70 3.32 9.46 28.37
N SER A 71 4.51 8.95 28.10
CA SER A 71 5.13 9.02 26.78
C SER A 71 4.18 8.32 25.79
N ALA A 72 3.16 9.04 25.32
CA ALA A 72 2.36 8.60 24.20
C ALA A 72 3.33 8.53 23.02
N THR A 73 3.74 7.32 22.64
CA THR A 73 4.48 7.08 21.41
C THR A 73 3.67 7.73 20.31
N ALA A 74 4.18 8.82 19.73
CA ALA A 74 3.44 9.57 18.73
C ALA A 74 3.16 8.62 17.56
N SER A 75 1.89 8.25 17.42
CA SER A 75 1.42 7.45 16.31
C SER A 75 1.43 8.31 15.05
N THR A 76 1.97 7.75 13.97
CA THR A 76 2.00 8.43 12.69
C THR A 76 0.65 8.30 12.00
N SER A 77 0.11 9.43 11.56
CA SER A 77 -1.12 9.45 10.76
C SER A 77 -0.88 8.79 9.41
N TYR A 78 -1.88 8.09 8.90
CA TYR A 78 -1.87 7.49 7.58
C TYR A 78 -3.17 7.80 6.83
N THR A 79 -3.20 7.56 5.53
CA THR A 79 -4.41 7.74 4.71
C THR A 79 -5.00 6.38 4.36
N VAL A 80 -6.31 6.21 4.54
CA VAL A 80 -7.06 5.09 3.97
C VAL A 80 -7.74 5.57 2.71
N ARG A 81 -7.40 4.95 1.59
CA ARG A 81 -8.07 5.13 0.30
C ARG A 81 -8.95 3.92 0.04
N GLU A 82 -10.24 4.12 -0.10
CA GLU A 82 -11.22 3.08 -0.39
C GLU A 82 -11.67 3.21 -1.85
N THR A 83 -11.65 2.10 -2.58
CA THR A 83 -12.13 2.01 -3.95
C THR A 83 -13.17 0.89 -4.04
N ALA A 84 -14.41 1.26 -4.39
CA ALA A 84 -15.45 0.29 -4.70
C ALA A 84 -15.43 -0.02 -6.20
N LEU A 85 -15.17 -1.28 -6.53
CA LEU A 85 -15.10 -1.80 -7.90
C LEU A 85 -16.50 -2.05 -8.45
N GLY A 86 -16.66 -2.04 -9.78
CA GLY A 86 -17.95 -2.26 -10.43
C GLY A 86 -18.57 -3.65 -10.18
N ASN A 87 -17.79 -4.62 -9.69
CA ASN A 87 -18.27 -5.94 -9.28
C ASN A 87 -18.75 -6.00 -7.81
N GLY A 88 -18.75 -4.87 -7.08
CA GLY A 88 -19.15 -4.80 -5.68
C GLY A 88 -18.04 -5.12 -4.67
N THR A 89 -16.82 -5.42 -5.13
CA THR A 89 -15.66 -5.60 -4.25
C THR A 89 -15.10 -4.26 -3.85
N VAL A 90 -14.91 -4.07 -2.55
CA VAL A 90 -14.28 -2.89 -1.96
C VAL A 90 -12.84 -3.23 -1.63
N VAL A 91 -11.91 -2.40 -2.10
CA VAL A 91 -10.48 -2.45 -1.79
C VAL A 91 -10.12 -1.22 -0.99
N ARG A 92 -9.48 -1.42 0.17
CA ARG A 92 -8.87 -0.36 0.97
C ARG A 92 -7.37 -0.45 0.88
N GLU A 93 -6.75 0.70 0.67
CA GLU A 93 -5.30 0.88 0.64
C GLU A 93 -4.91 1.81 1.78
N TYR A 94 -3.88 1.43 2.51
CA TYR A 94 -3.35 2.14 3.67
C TYR A 94 -2.01 2.75 3.29
N LEU A 95 -1.98 4.08 3.19
CA LEU A 95 -0.88 4.86 2.67
C LEU A 95 -0.14 5.56 3.79
N ALA A 96 1.18 5.41 3.82
CA ALA A 96 2.06 6.18 4.68
C ALA A 96 2.10 7.66 4.22
N SER A 97 2.76 8.52 4.99
CA SER A 97 2.85 9.95 4.72
C SER A 97 3.57 10.29 3.40
N ASP A 98 4.40 9.38 2.91
CA ASP A 98 5.09 9.47 1.62
C ASP A 98 4.23 9.01 0.42
N GLY A 99 3.00 8.55 0.68
CA GLY A 99 2.08 8.02 -0.32
C GLY A 99 2.26 6.53 -0.63
N THR A 100 3.21 5.84 0.02
CA THR A 100 3.46 4.42 -0.19
C THR A 100 2.40 3.57 0.50
N VAL A 101 1.85 2.59 -0.22
CA VAL A 101 0.88 1.64 0.32
C VAL A 101 1.59 0.60 1.21
N PHE A 102 1.41 0.66 2.52
CA PHE A 102 1.99 -0.31 3.47
C PHE A 102 1.03 -1.45 3.83
N GLY A 103 -0.26 -1.30 3.54
CA GLY A 103 -1.29 -2.29 3.81
C GLY A 103 -2.46 -2.18 2.85
N ILE A 104 -3.13 -3.31 2.62
CA ILE A 104 -4.32 -3.42 1.79
C ILE A 104 -5.34 -4.33 2.47
N ALA A 105 -6.61 -4.06 2.27
CA ALA A 105 -7.70 -4.93 2.68
C ALA A 105 -8.77 -4.99 1.58
N TRP A 106 -9.48 -6.10 1.49
CA TRP A 106 -10.55 -6.25 0.53
C TRP A 106 -11.72 -7.03 1.11
N ARG A 107 -12.90 -6.73 0.60
CA ARG A 107 -14.14 -7.45 0.90
C ARG A 107 -15.11 -7.36 -0.27
N GLY A 108 -15.81 -8.44 -0.59
CA GLY A 108 -16.82 -8.40 -1.63
C GLY A 108 -17.18 -9.75 -2.21
N PRO A 109 -18.06 -9.77 -3.22
CA PRO A 109 -18.55 -10.99 -3.82
C PRO A 109 -17.50 -11.70 -4.69
N GLN A 110 -16.49 -10.97 -5.16
CA GLN A 110 -15.42 -11.49 -6.00
C GLN A 110 -14.04 -11.13 -5.44
N MET A 111 -13.08 -12.03 -5.61
CA MET A 111 -11.69 -11.76 -5.28
C MET A 111 -11.15 -10.64 -6.20
N PRO A 112 -10.47 -9.61 -5.67
CA PRO A 112 -9.74 -8.66 -6.50
C PRO A 112 -8.54 -9.36 -7.18
N ASP A 113 -7.97 -8.73 -8.20
CA ASP A 113 -6.73 -9.21 -8.79
C ASP A 113 -5.57 -9.04 -7.79
N LEU A 114 -5.17 -10.13 -7.17
CA LEU A 114 -4.08 -10.12 -6.19
C LEU A 114 -2.70 -9.92 -6.83
N ASN A 115 -2.55 -10.13 -8.14
CA ASN A 115 -1.31 -9.81 -8.84
C ASN A 115 -1.08 -8.30 -8.83
N ASP A 116 -2.11 -7.54 -9.23
CA ASP A 116 -2.06 -6.08 -9.23
C ASP A 116 -1.90 -5.53 -7.81
N LEU A 117 -2.70 -6.04 -6.86
CA LEU A 117 -2.70 -5.53 -5.49
C LEU A 117 -1.42 -5.83 -4.71
N LEU A 118 -0.78 -6.99 -4.93
CA LEU A 118 0.46 -7.36 -4.23
C LEU A 118 1.72 -7.01 -5.02
N GLY A 119 1.62 -6.77 -6.33
CA GLY A 119 2.75 -6.43 -7.19
C GLY A 119 3.92 -7.41 -7.04
N SER A 120 5.09 -6.89 -6.68
CA SER A 120 6.32 -7.66 -6.49
C SER A 120 6.23 -8.73 -5.39
N TYR A 121 5.28 -8.61 -4.47
CA TYR A 121 5.03 -9.58 -3.40
C TYR A 121 4.12 -10.75 -3.83
N PHE A 122 3.51 -10.69 -5.02
CA PHE A 122 2.62 -11.74 -5.50
C PHE A 122 3.29 -13.13 -5.62
N PRO A 123 4.53 -13.27 -6.14
CA PRO A 123 5.21 -14.56 -6.19
C PRO A 123 5.42 -15.18 -4.80
N GLN A 124 5.73 -14.34 -3.81
CA GLN A 124 5.89 -14.75 -2.42
C GLN A 124 4.56 -15.28 -1.84
N TYR A 125 3.45 -14.59 -2.11
CA TYR A 125 2.11 -15.05 -1.74
C TYR A 125 1.77 -16.41 -2.35
N VAL A 126 2.01 -16.60 -3.66
CA VAL A 126 1.73 -17.87 -4.34
C VAL A 126 2.55 -19.03 -3.74
N ALA A 127 3.83 -18.79 -3.43
CA ALA A 127 4.68 -19.77 -2.76
C ALA A 127 4.14 -20.13 -1.36
N GLY A 128 3.74 -19.12 -0.58
CA GLY A 128 3.12 -19.31 0.74
C GLY A 128 1.81 -20.10 0.68
N VAL A 129 0.91 -19.78 -0.26
CA VAL A 129 -0.34 -20.53 -0.50
C VAL A 129 -0.04 -21.99 -0.80
N LYS A 130 0.94 -22.28 -1.67
CA LYS A 130 1.33 -23.64 -2.03
C LYS A 130 1.84 -24.42 -0.82
N ALA A 131 2.69 -23.79 0.01
CA ALA A 131 3.20 -24.39 1.24
C ALA A 131 2.08 -24.70 2.25
N VAL A 132 1.16 -23.75 2.47
CA VAL A 132 -0.01 -23.95 3.37
C VAL A 132 -0.90 -25.10 2.87
N ARG A 133 -1.14 -25.20 1.56
CA ARG A 133 -1.93 -26.29 0.98
C ARG A 133 -1.23 -27.64 1.11
N ALA A 134 0.08 -27.70 0.85
CA ALA A 134 0.86 -28.92 0.99
C ALA A 134 0.83 -29.43 2.45
N ALA A 135 0.98 -28.54 3.42
CA ALA A 135 0.90 -28.87 4.85
C ALA A 135 -0.48 -29.41 5.28
N ARG A 136 -1.55 -29.08 4.54
CA ARG A 136 -2.93 -29.54 4.78
C ARG A 136 -3.33 -30.75 3.92
N GLY A 137 -2.39 -31.38 3.21
CA GLY A 137 -2.71 -32.51 2.33
C GLY A 137 -3.53 -32.13 1.09
N GLY A 138 -3.41 -30.89 0.60
CA GLY A 138 -4.05 -30.42 -0.63
C GLY A 138 -5.43 -29.77 -0.46
N GLY A 139 -5.92 -29.60 0.77
CA GLY A 139 -7.21 -28.97 1.05
C GLY A 139 -7.30 -27.50 0.63
N ARG A 140 -8.49 -27.06 0.21
CA ARG A 140 -8.85 -25.65 0.01
C ARG A 140 -9.29 -25.04 1.35
N GLY A 141 -8.96 -23.77 1.58
CA GLY A 141 -9.39 -23.05 2.78
C GLY A 141 -8.68 -21.70 2.93
N PRO A 142 -8.93 -20.99 4.04
CA PRO A 142 -8.29 -19.71 4.32
C PRO A 142 -6.77 -19.83 4.30
N VAL A 143 -6.13 -18.85 3.68
CA VAL A 143 -4.67 -18.76 3.56
C VAL A 143 -4.16 -17.69 4.51
N ALA A 144 -3.22 -18.07 5.35
CA ALA A 144 -2.38 -17.16 6.10
C ALA A 144 -0.93 -17.38 5.64
N VAL A 145 -0.34 -16.37 5.00
CA VAL A 145 1.09 -16.32 4.70
C VAL A 145 1.70 -15.34 5.69
N ASP A 146 2.68 -15.81 6.46
CA ASP A 146 3.48 -14.98 7.36
C ASP A 146 4.94 -15.27 7.03
N GLN A 147 5.55 -14.34 6.31
CA GLN A 147 6.94 -14.38 5.91
C GLN A 147 7.51 -12.99 6.14
N SER A 148 8.79 -12.88 6.53
CA SER A 148 9.39 -11.68 7.13
C SER A 148 9.12 -10.32 6.46
N GLY A 149 8.82 -10.30 5.16
CA GLY A 149 8.45 -9.08 4.43
C GLY A 149 6.96 -8.90 4.11
N LEU A 150 6.11 -9.90 4.31
CA LEU A 150 4.72 -9.91 3.87
C LEU A 150 3.86 -10.79 4.77
N VAL A 151 2.79 -10.21 5.29
CA VAL A 151 1.69 -10.96 5.90
C VAL A 151 0.47 -10.85 4.99
N VAL A 152 -0.14 -11.99 4.66
CA VAL A 152 -1.41 -12.05 3.91
C VAL A 152 -2.37 -12.96 4.65
N ARG A 153 -3.59 -12.48 4.88
CA ARG A 153 -4.70 -13.26 5.41
C ARG A 153 -5.85 -13.16 4.42
N SER A 154 -6.28 -14.29 3.88
CA SER A 154 -7.28 -14.34 2.82
C SER A 154 -8.23 -15.50 3.05
N GLY A 155 -9.52 -15.27 2.85
CA GLY A 155 -10.54 -16.28 3.07
C GLY A 155 -11.91 -15.87 2.52
N GLY A 156 -12.93 -16.48 3.12
CA GLY A 156 -14.32 -16.33 2.70
C GLY A 156 -14.85 -17.55 1.96
N HIS A 157 -16.08 -17.42 1.48
CA HIS A 157 -16.75 -18.41 0.65
C HIS A 157 -17.18 -17.79 -0.67
N MET A 158 -17.68 -18.61 -1.60
CA MET A 158 -18.20 -18.13 -2.88
C MET A 158 -19.24 -17.03 -2.64
N GLY A 159 -19.02 -15.84 -3.21
CA GLY A 159 -19.88 -14.67 -3.04
C GLY A 159 -19.63 -13.81 -1.79
N SER A 160 -18.65 -14.15 -0.95
CA SER A 160 -18.24 -13.34 0.21
C SER A 160 -16.77 -13.59 0.54
N PHE A 161 -15.89 -12.99 -0.24
CA PHE A 161 -14.46 -13.00 -0.03
C PHE A 161 -14.02 -11.82 0.84
N ASN A 162 -13.01 -12.05 1.67
CA ASN A 162 -12.37 -11.01 2.43
C ASN A 162 -10.90 -11.34 2.68
N GLY A 163 -10.09 -10.32 2.87
CA GLY A 163 -8.70 -10.50 3.23
C GLY A 163 -7.97 -9.19 3.42
N GLN A 164 -6.72 -9.32 3.81
CA GLN A 164 -5.82 -8.23 4.12
C GLN A 164 -4.38 -8.67 3.86
N ALA A 165 -3.55 -7.72 3.46
CA ALA A 165 -2.12 -7.91 3.36
C ALA A 165 -1.38 -6.66 3.85
N TRP A 166 -0.22 -6.82 4.47
CA TRP A 166 0.61 -5.70 4.87
C TRP A 166 2.08 -6.09 4.91
N LEU A 167 2.93 -5.07 4.90
CA LEU A 167 4.38 -5.21 5.05
C LEU A 167 4.75 -4.88 6.50
N PRO A 168 5.09 -5.87 7.35
CA PRO A 168 5.54 -5.62 8.71
C PRO A 168 6.61 -4.53 8.85
N PRO A 169 7.66 -4.47 8.00
CA PRO A 169 8.69 -3.44 8.13
C PRO A 169 8.25 -2.06 7.66
N ALA A 170 7.13 -1.92 6.95
CA ALA A 170 6.62 -0.64 6.44
C ALA A 170 5.48 -0.06 7.29
N LEU A 171 5.09 -0.72 8.39
CA LEU A 171 4.08 -0.20 9.29
C LEU A 171 4.55 1.12 9.92
N PRO A 172 3.75 2.20 9.84
CA PRO A 172 4.07 3.44 10.54
C PRO A 172 4.15 3.26 12.05
N ALA A 173 4.87 4.15 12.73
CA ALA A 173 4.98 4.12 14.19
C ALA A 173 3.59 4.11 14.84
N GLY A 174 3.36 3.17 15.77
CA GLY A 174 2.08 3.00 16.45
C GLY A 174 0.97 2.34 15.63
N VAL A 175 1.26 1.87 14.41
CA VAL A 175 0.33 1.09 13.57
C VAL A 175 0.71 -0.38 13.60
N SER A 176 -0.30 -1.23 13.64
CA SER A 176 -0.19 -2.69 13.72
C SER A 176 -0.95 -3.36 12.57
N GLY A 177 -0.67 -4.64 12.31
CA GLY A 177 -1.42 -5.41 11.31
C GLY A 177 -2.93 -5.51 11.60
N SER A 178 -3.35 -5.35 12.85
CA SER A 178 -4.78 -5.34 13.23
C SER A 178 -5.53 -4.08 12.80
N ASP A 179 -4.81 -3.01 12.45
CA ASP A 179 -5.41 -1.77 11.93
C ASP A 179 -5.79 -1.89 10.43
N ILE A 180 -5.33 -2.95 9.76
CA ILE A 180 -5.60 -3.25 8.35
C ILE A 180 -6.83 -4.16 8.25
N GLN A 181 -7.97 -3.64 7.75
CA GLN A 181 -9.26 -4.33 7.76
C GLN A 181 -10.14 -3.95 6.59
#